data_AF-A0AAW4WK19-F1
#
_entry.id   AF-A0AAW4WK19-F1
#
_cell.length_a   1.000
_cell.length_b   1.000
_cell.length_c   1.000
_cell.angle_alpha   90.00
_cell.angle_beta   90.00
_cell.angle_gamma   90.00
#
_symmetry.space_group_name_H-M   'P 1'
#
loop_
_entity.id
_entity.type
_entity.pdbx_description
1 polymer ?
#
loop_
_entity_poly.entity_id
_entity_poly.type
_entity_poly.pdbx_seq_one_letter_code
_entity_poly.pdbx_strand_id
1 'polypeptide(L)' 'MGFKKVAELVIQGVEDRLTVSSILIKNGYTVGPDKRKRTPTGKTLDYLLNVYEDDSGAKEG' A
#
# COMPACT_ATOMS: atom_id res chain seq x y z
N MET A 1 1.46 18.02 -7.35
CA MET A 1 1.71 17.08 -6.23
C MET A 1 1.09 15.75 -6.61
N GLY A 2 1.90 14.85 -7.17
CA GLY A 2 1.46 13.53 -7.58
C GLY A 2 1.98 12.49 -6.59
N PHE A 3 1.11 11.64 -6.07
CA PHE A 3 1.52 10.45 -5.34
C PHE A 3 1.83 9.37 -6.37
N LYS A 4 3.10 8.97 -6.49
CA LYS A 4 3.50 7.89 -7.39
C LYS A 4 3.37 6.57 -6.66
N LYS A 5 2.51 5.68 -7.14
CA LYS A 5 2.43 4.32 -6.63
C LYS A 5 3.74 3.59 -6.94
N VAL A 6 4.43 3.12 -5.90
CA VAL A 6 5.75 2.49 -6.01
C VAL A 6 5.71 1.00 -5.71
N ALA A 7 4.76 0.55 -4.90
CA ALA A 7 4.55 -0.86 -4.62
C ALA A 7 3.09 -1.18 -4.29
N GLU A 8 2.72 -2.44 -4.50
CA GLU A 8 1.46 -3.03 -4.05
C GLU A 8 1.79 -4.32 -3.31
N LEU A 9 1.31 -4.44 -2.06
CA LEU A 9 1.56 -5.58 -1.20
C LEU A 9 0.23 -6.28 -0.90
N VAL A 10 0.12 -7.57 -1.19
CA VAL A 10 -1.05 -8.36 -0.81
C VAL A 10 -0.76 -9.03 0.53
N ILE A 11 -1.44 -8.57 1.57
CA ILE A 11 -1.23 -9.07 2.94
C ILE A 11 -2.59 -9.44 3.52
N GLN A 12 -2.84 -10.72 3.75
CA GLN A 12 -4.11 -11.21 4.31
C GLN A 12 -4.22 -10.98 5.82
N GLY A 13 -3.08 -11.05 6.54
CA GLY A 13 -2.97 -10.82 7.98
C GLY A 13 -3.23 -9.37 8.36
N VAL A 14 -4.05 -9.15 9.40
CA VAL A 14 -4.33 -7.79 9.91
C VAL A 14 -3.11 -7.20 10.60
N GLU A 15 -2.42 -7.99 11.43
CA GLU A 15 -1.26 -7.56 12.22
C GLU A 15 -0.07 -7.20 11.32
N ASP A 16 0.20 -8.00 10.29
CA ASP A 16 1.22 -7.71 9.29
C ASP A 16 0.92 -6.41 8.53
N ARG A 17 -0.34 -6.18 8.13
CA ARG A 17 -0.74 -4.94 7.46
C ARG A 17 -0.48 -3.73 8.34
N LEU A 18 -0.83 -3.79 9.62
CA LEU A 18 -0.63 -2.68 10.55
C LEU A 18 0.86 -2.39 10.75
N THR A 19 1.66 -3.44 10.94
CA THR A 19 3.11 -3.34 11.13
C THR A 19 3.78 -2.72 9.91
N VAL A 20 3.53 -3.26 8.71
CA VAL A 20 4.11 -2.79 7.46
C VAL A 20 3.65 -1.36 7.13
N SER A 21 2.37 -1.05 7.32
CA SER A 21 1.85 0.32 7.14
C SER A 21 2.57 1.31 8.05
N SER A 22 2.73 0.97 9.33
CA SER A 22 3.38 1.84 10.31
C SER A 22 4.86 2.06 9.96
N ILE A 23 5.58 1.00 9.56
CA ILE A 23 6.99 1.10 9.14
C ILE A 23 7.12 2.00 7.91
N LEU A 24 6.28 1.81 6.89
CA LEU A 24 6.33 2.59 5.65
C LEU A 24 6.04 4.08 5.91
N ILE A 25 5.01 4.39 6.70
CA ILE A 25 4.70 5.77 7.12
C ILE A 25 5.89 6.39 7.87
N LYS A 26 6.52 5.64 8.78
CA LYS A 26 7.73 6.12 9.49
C LYS A 26 8.91 6.39 8.57
N ASN A 27 9.02 5.68 7.45
CA ASN A 27 10.06 5.89 6.44
C ASN A 27 9.72 7.01 5.44
N GLY A 28 8.59 7.73 5.61
CA GLY A 28 8.19 8.81 4.72
C GLY A 28 7.39 8.36 3.49
N TYR A 29 6.99 7.08 3.44
CA TYR A 29 6.10 6.58 2.39
C TYR A 29 4.64 6.81 2.79
N THR A 30 3.81 7.12 1.81
CA THR A 30 2.36 7.16 1.97
C THR A 30 1.81 5.76 1.71
N VAL A 31 0.92 5.26 2.55
CA VAL A 31 0.27 3.95 2.34
C VAL A 31 -1.25 4.08 2.30
N GLY A 32 -1.88 3.32 1.42
CA GLY A 32 -3.32 3.28 1.24
C GLY A 32 -3.84 1.84 1.33
N PRO A 33 -4.73 1.51 2.28
CA PRO A 33 -5.39 0.22 2.31
C PRO A 33 -6.36 0.11 1.15
N ASP A 34 -6.28 -1.00 0.42
CA ASP A 34 -7.19 -1.33 -0.68
C ASP A 34 -7.73 -2.74 -0.49
N LYS A 35 -8.91 -3.01 -1.05
CA LYS A 35 -9.57 -4.30 -0.90
C LYS A 35 -10.11 -4.70 -2.26
N ARG A 36 -9.59 -5.79 -2.81
CA ARG A 36 -10.04 -6.32 -4.09
C ARG A 36 -10.77 -7.64 -3.88
N LYS A 37 -11.90 -7.79 -4.56
CA LYS A 37 -12.58 -9.09 -4.64
C LYS A 37 -11.80 -9.97 -5.61
N ARG A 38 -11.26 -11.09 -5.14
CA ARG A 38 -10.44 -12.00 -5.95
C ARG A 38 -11.23 -12.68 -7.05
N THR A 39 -12.54 -12.89 -6.84
CA THR A 39 -13.42 -13.57 -7.79
C THR A 39 -14.85 -13.02 -7.72
N PRO A 40 -15.65 -13.09 -8.80
CA PRO A 40 -17.05 -12.66 -8.80
C PRO A 40 -17.98 -13.58 -7.97
N THR A 41 -17.55 -14.81 -7.64
CA THR A 41 -18.35 -15.82 -6.92
C THR A 41 -17.74 -16.28 -5.58
N GLY A 42 -16.52 -15.88 -5.23
CA GLY A 42 -15.78 -16.47 -4.11
C GLY A 42 -15.55 -15.52 -2.93
N LYS A 43 -15.87 -16.05 -1.75
CA LYS A 43 -15.89 -15.53 -0.37
C LYS A 43 -14.57 -14.97 0.19
N THR A 44 -13.62 -14.58 -0.65
CA THR A 44 -12.27 -14.14 -0.26
C THR A 44 -12.02 -12.69 -0.69
N LEU A 45 -11.72 -11.85 0.30
CA LEU A 45 -11.29 -10.47 0.10
C LEU A 45 -9.76 -10.46 0.10
N ASP A 46 -9.15 -10.03 -1.00
CA ASP A 46 -7.74 -9.68 -0.97
C ASP A 46 -7.62 -8.29 -0.37
N TYR A 47 -6.82 -8.21 0.68
CA TYR A 47 -6.45 -6.95 1.30
C TYR A 47 -5.09 -6.56 0.75
N LEU A 48 -5.08 -5.43 0.05
CA LEU A 48 -3.90 -4.87 -0.57
C LEU A 48 -3.47 -3.65 0.23
N LEU A 49 -2.18 -3.42 0.26
CA LEU A 49 -1.56 -2.23 0.80
C LEU A 49 -0.78 -1.58 -0.34
N ASN A 50 -1.31 -0.46 -0.82
CA ASN A 50 -0.66 0.34 -1.85
C ASN A 50 0.32 1.29 -1.19
N VAL A 51 1.55 1.31 -1.68
CA VAL A 51 2.61 2.20 -1.22
C VAL A 51 2.81 3.27 -2.28
N TYR A 52 2.79 4.51 -1.85
CA TYR A 52 2.98 5.69 -2.66
C TYR A 52 4.17 6.48 -2.13
N GLU A 53 5.00 6.97 -3.03
CA GLU A 53 5.97 8.00 -2.73
C GLU A 53 5.42 9.35 -3.16
N ASP A 54 5.75 10.38 -2.38
CA ASP A 54 5.47 11.73 -2.78
C ASP A 54 6.48 12.15 -3.86
N ASP A 55 6.00 12.44 -5.06
CA ASP A 55 6.83 12.85 -6.19
C ASP A 55 7.38 14.29 -6.03
N SER A 56 7.22 14.93 -4.86
CA SER A 56 7.96 16.18 -4.59
C SER A 56 9.46 15.94 -4.32
N GLY A 57 9.92 14.69 -4.34
CA GLY A 57 11.32 14.29 -4.22
C GLY A 57 11.90 13.61 -5.46
N ALA A 58 11.33 13.82 -6.66
CA ALA A 58 11.97 13.39 -7.90
C ALA A 58 13.26 14.20 -8.14
N LYS A 59 14.35 13.75 -7.50
CA LYS A 59 15.76 14.04 -7.79
C LYS A 59 16.05 15.41 -8.45
N GLU A 60 16.42 16.40 -7.65
CA GLU A 60 17.45 17.32 -8.10
C GLU A 60 18.76 16.52 -8.19
N GLY A 61 19.20 16.29 -9.43
CA GLY A 61 20.53 15.77 -9.76
C GLY A 61 21.55 16.88 -9.92
#